data_AF-A0A949I4S4-F1
#
_entry.id   AF-A0A949I4S4-F1
#
_cell.length_a   1.000
_cell.length_b   1.000
_cell.length_c   1.000
_cell.angle_alpha   90.00
_cell.angle_beta   90.00
_cell.angle_gamma   90.00
#
_symmetry.space_group_name_H-M   'P 1'
#
loop_
_entity.id
_entity.type
_entity.pdbx_description
1 polymer ?
#
loop_
_entity_poly.entity_id
_entity_poly.type
_entity_poly.pdbx_seq_one_letter_code
_entity_poly.pdbx_strand_id
1 'polypeptide(L)'
;GIEKFMQRIGGGFTRYFNEKYNRNGVLFQGKFKSIHVDSDEYLLHLSAYVNLNDRVHKIPPGNACSSWDEYLGKNQSDEICFKNIILDRFKDKEDYMKFAEDTVEGIISNREEDDRLSELLLE
;
A
#
# COMPACT_ATOMS: atom_id res chain seq x y z
N GLY A 1 13.61 -13.08 11.26
CA GLY A 1 12.24 -13.62 11.17
C GLY A 1 11.60 -13.24 9.85
N ILE A 2 11.26 -11.96 9.69
CA ILE A 2 10.60 -11.39 8.49
C ILE A 2 11.32 -11.75 7.19
N GLU A 3 12.65 -11.66 7.15
CA GLU A 3 13.44 -12.04 5.97
C GLU A 3 13.14 -13.46 5.47
N LYS A 4 13.15 -14.46 6.39
CA LYS A 4 12.85 -15.85 6.04
C LYS A 4 11.40 -16.03 5.59
N PHE A 5 10.47 -15.28 6.18
CA PHE A 5 9.06 -15.29 5.77
C PHE A 5 8.90 -14.75 4.33
N MET A 6 9.47 -13.59 4.04
CA MET A 6 9.45 -12.99 2.70
C MET A 6 10.16 -13.87 1.66
N GLN A 7 11.28 -14.53 2.03
CA GLN A 7 11.95 -15.49 1.17
C GLN A 7 11.04 -16.66 0.79
N ARG A 8 10.28 -17.21 1.76
CA ARG A 8 9.35 -18.32 1.51
C ARG A 8 8.17 -17.90 0.63
N ILE A 9 7.59 -16.73 0.88
CA ILE A 9 6.49 -16.20 0.06
C ILE A 9 6.97 -15.93 -1.36
N GLY A 10 8.04 -15.15 -1.52
CA GLY A 10 8.54 -14.76 -2.82
C GLY A 10 9.02 -15.97 -3.64
N GLY A 11 9.80 -16.86 -3.03
CA GLY A 11 10.29 -18.07 -3.69
C GLY A 11 9.16 -19.05 -4.03
N GLY A 12 8.25 -19.28 -3.08
CA GLY A 12 7.09 -20.16 -3.27
C GLY A 12 6.17 -19.68 -4.38
N PHE A 13 5.82 -18.40 -4.39
CA PHE A 13 4.98 -17.82 -5.43
C PHE A 13 5.66 -17.77 -6.79
N THR A 14 6.96 -17.43 -6.85
CA THR A 14 7.75 -17.48 -8.10
C THR A 14 7.71 -18.88 -8.70
N ARG A 15 7.94 -19.91 -7.88
CA ARG A 15 7.89 -21.31 -8.32
C ARG A 15 6.50 -21.67 -8.85
N TYR A 16 5.45 -21.40 -8.07
CA TYR A 16 4.06 -21.65 -8.48
C TYR A 16 3.72 -20.97 -9.81
N PHE A 17 4.05 -19.69 -9.96
CA PHE A 17 3.76 -18.92 -11.16
C PHE A 17 4.52 -19.46 -12.38
N ASN A 18 5.80 -19.77 -12.21
CA ASN A 18 6.63 -20.33 -13.28
C ASN A 18 6.11 -21.69 -13.75
N GLU A 19 5.75 -22.58 -12.81
CA GLU A 19 5.15 -23.89 -13.13
C GLU A 19 3.80 -23.74 -13.84
N LYS A 20 2.92 -22.84 -13.36
CA LYS A 20 1.58 -22.62 -13.93
C LYS A 20 1.61 -22.05 -15.35
N TYR A 21 2.55 -21.15 -15.65
CA TYR A 21 2.62 -20.44 -16.93
C TYR A 21 3.79 -20.90 -17.82
N ASN A 22 4.43 -22.02 -17.49
CA ASN A 22 5.60 -22.58 -18.19
C ASN A 22 6.70 -21.52 -18.45
N ARG A 23 6.96 -20.68 -17.44
CA ARG A 23 8.00 -19.64 -17.45
C ARG A 23 9.23 -20.10 -16.69
N ASN A 24 10.36 -19.47 -17.00
CA ASN A 24 11.62 -19.64 -16.27
C ASN A 24 12.16 -18.29 -15.79
N GLY A 25 12.97 -18.33 -14.73
CA GLY A 25 13.66 -17.15 -14.21
C GLY A 25 12.94 -16.45 -13.06
N VAL A 26 13.38 -15.22 -12.80
CA VAL A 26 12.91 -14.41 -11.66
C VAL A 26 11.56 -13.76 -11.96
N LEU A 27 10.67 -13.73 -10.96
CA LEU A 27 9.37 -13.04 -11.04
C LEU A 27 9.42 -11.65 -10.39
N PHE A 28 10.04 -11.55 -9.21
CA PHE A 28 10.14 -10.30 -8.46
C PHE A 28 11.44 -9.54 -8.79
N GLN A 29 11.35 -8.22 -8.80
CA GLN A 29 12.49 -7.34 -9.07
C GLN A 29 13.34 -7.11 -7.81
N GLY A 30 14.19 -8.09 -7.49
CA GLY A 30 15.17 -7.97 -6.40
C GLY A 30 14.63 -8.34 -5.01
N LYS A 31 15.35 -7.89 -3.97
CA LYS A 31 15.01 -8.19 -2.57
C LYS A 31 13.86 -7.30 -2.09
N PHE A 32 13.06 -7.80 -1.15
CA PHE A 32 12.07 -6.96 -0.47
C PHE A 32 12.77 -5.81 0.27
N LYS A 33 12.10 -4.67 0.36
CA LYS A 33 12.55 -3.51 1.14
C LYS A 33 11.87 -3.52 2.50
N SER A 34 12.56 -2.99 3.51
CA SER A 34 12.00 -2.80 4.85
C SER A 34 12.42 -1.45 5.39
N ILE A 35 11.47 -0.69 5.91
CA ILE A 35 11.68 0.57 6.60
C ILE A 35 11.08 0.41 8.00
N HIS A 36 11.79 0.89 9.01
CA HIS A 36 11.28 0.90 10.37
C HIS A 36 10.29 2.06 10.53
N VAL A 37 9.09 1.76 11.04
CA VAL A 37 8.11 2.77 11.42
C VAL A 37 8.38 3.13 12.87
N ASP A 38 8.82 4.36 13.09
CA ASP A 38 9.34 4.86 14.36
C ASP A 38 8.42 5.89 15.04
N SER A 39 7.31 6.26 14.40
CA SER A 39 6.33 7.21 14.93
C SER A 39 4.89 6.80 14.59
N ASP A 40 3.97 7.20 15.46
CA ASP A 40 2.54 7.01 15.24
C ASP A 40 2.03 7.78 14.02
N GLU A 41 2.49 9.02 13.83
CA GLU A 41 2.13 9.83 12.66
C GLU A 41 2.54 9.13 11.36
N TYR A 42 3.77 8.62 11.29
CA TYR A 42 4.21 7.85 10.12
C TYR A 42 3.36 6.60 9.90
N LEU A 43 3.02 5.88 10.98
CA LEU A 43 2.14 4.71 10.90
C LEU A 43 0.76 5.06 10.31
N LEU A 44 0.16 6.17 10.75
CA LEU A 44 -1.14 6.62 10.27
C LEU A 44 -1.10 6.98 8.77
N HIS A 45 -0.15 7.80 8.34
CA HIS A 45 0.01 8.14 6.92
C HIS A 45 0.34 6.92 6.06
N LEU A 46 1.17 6.00 6.57
CA LEU A 46 1.47 4.75 5.87
C LEU A 46 0.22 3.90 5.69
N SER A 47 -0.68 3.84 6.69
CA SER A 47 -1.93 3.11 6.57
C SER A 47 -2.83 3.65 5.45
N ALA A 48 -2.92 4.99 5.33
CA ALA A 48 -3.66 5.66 4.26
C ALA A 48 -3.05 5.34 2.90
N TYR A 49 -1.72 5.48 2.79
CA TYR A 49 -0.98 5.17 1.57
C TYR A 49 -1.18 3.71 1.13
N VAL A 50 -1.05 2.73 2.02
CA VAL A 50 -1.23 1.31 1.68
C VAL A 50 -2.65 1.00 1.19
N ASN A 51 -3.67 1.58 1.83
CA ASN A 51 -5.06 1.32 1.47
C ASN A 51 -5.49 1.99 0.17
N LEU A 52 -4.92 3.17 -0.13
CA LEU A 52 -5.34 4.03 -1.25
C LEU A 52 -4.23 4.26 -2.29
N ASN A 53 -3.22 3.37 -2.33
CA ASN A 53 -2.09 3.49 -3.24
C ASN A 53 -2.52 3.46 -4.72
N ASP A 54 -3.64 2.80 -5.02
CA ASP A 54 -4.25 2.76 -6.34
C ASP A 54 -4.60 4.16 -6.84
N ARG A 55 -5.15 5.01 -5.96
CA ARG A 55 -5.48 6.41 -6.29
C ARG A 55 -4.24 7.23 -6.55
N VAL A 56 -3.21 7.06 -5.72
CA VAL A 56 -1.89 7.72 -5.89
C VAL A 56 -1.30 7.40 -7.28
N HIS A 57 -1.41 6.15 -7.71
CA HIS A 57 -0.88 5.69 -9.01
C HIS A 57 -1.90 5.75 -10.16
N LYS A 58 -3.07 6.37 -9.94
CA LYS A 58 -4.13 6.55 -10.95
C LYS A 58 -4.55 5.20 -11.58
N ILE A 59 -4.55 4.13 -10.78
CA ILE A 59 -4.96 2.78 -11.21
C ILE A 59 -6.49 2.73 -11.37
N PRO A 60 -7.03 2.19 -12.48
CA PRO A 60 -8.47 2.11 -12.66
C PRO A 60 -9.17 1.28 -11.58
N PRO A 61 -10.39 1.67 -11.15
CA PRO A 61 -11.20 0.87 -10.23
C PRO A 61 -11.37 -0.58 -10.71
N GLY A 62 -11.30 -1.54 -9.79
CA GLY A 62 -11.42 -2.98 -10.08
C GLY A 62 -10.10 -3.66 -10.49
N ASN A 63 -9.04 -2.91 -10.78
CA ASN A 63 -7.70 -3.46 -11.03
C ASN A 63 -6.77 -3.38 -9.82
N ALA A 64 -7.24 -2.81 -8.72
CA ALA A 64 -6.53 -2.73 -7.46
C ALA A 64 -7.25 -3.55 -6.38
N CYS A 65 -6.46 -4.15 -5.49
CA CYS A 65 -6.96 -4.81 -4.30
C CYS A 65 -6.21 -4.25 -3.09
N SER A 66 -6.94 -3.78 -2.10
CA SER A 66 -6.41 -3.34 -0.82
C SER A 66 -7.38 -3.72 0.30
N SER A 67 -6.96 -3.52 1.54
CA SER A 67 -7.80 -3.74 2.72
C SER A 67 -8.76 -2.57 3.01
N TRP A 68 -8.90 -1.61 2.10
CA TRP A 68 -9.70 -0.40 2.30
C TRP A 68 -11.14 -0.71 2.74
N ASP A 69 -11.82 -1.61 2.04
CA ASP A 69 -13.19 -2.01 2.40
C ASP A 69 -13.25 -2.73 3.76
N GLU A 70 -12.18 -3.42 4.17
CA GLU A 70 -12.08 -4.01 5.50
C GLU A 70 -11.97 -2.93 6.60
N TYR A 71 -11.20 -1.87 6.34
CA TYR A 71 -11.06 -0.73 7.26
C TYR A 71 -12.38 0.04 7.40
N LEU A 72 -13.14 0.16 6.31
CA LEU A 72 -14.46 0.79 6.34
C LEU A 72 -15.58 -0.14 6.83
N GLY A 73 -15.31 -1.43 7.04
CA GLY A 73 -16.30 -2.43 7.43
C GLY A 73 -17.36 -2.69 6.35
N LYS A 74 -16.98 -2.57 5.08
CA LYS A 74 -17.81 -2.87 3.90
C LYS A 74 -17.64 -4.31 3.42
N ASN A 75 -16.64 -5.04 3.94
CA ASN A 75 -16.41 -6.44 3.58
C ASN A 75 -17.53 -7.35 4.07
N GLN A 76 -17.89 -8.32 3.22
CA GLN A 76 -18.89 -9.35 3.51
C GLN A 76 -18.27 -10.64 4.08
N SER A 77 -16.94 -10.73 4.11
CA SER A 77 -16.16 -11.92 4.52
C SER A 77 -15.39 -11.69 5.82
N ASP A 78 -14.75 -12.75 6.31
CA ASP A 78 -13.87 -12.72 7.48
C ASP A 78 -12.76 -11.67 7.33
N GLU A 79 -12.54 -10.92 8.42
CA GLU A 79 -11.51 -9.89 8.50
C GLU A 79 -10.12 -10.54 8.72
N ILE A 80 -9.11 -10.06 7.99
CA ILE A 80 -7.73 -10.57 8.07
C ILE A 80 -6.82 -9.59 8.81
N CYS A 81 -7.09 -8.28 8.67
CA CYS A 81 -6.24 -7.22 9.20
C CYS A 81 -6.52 -6.95 10.67
N PHE A 82 -5.43 -6.82 11.45
CA PHE A 82 -5.50 -6.22 12.78
C PHE A 82 -5.51 -4.69 12.64
N LYS A 83 -6.70 -4.08 12.71
CA LYS A 83 -6.93 -2.66 12.36
C LYS A 83 -6.89 -1.71 13.55
N ASN A 84 -7.02 -2.25 14.77
CA ASN A 84 -7.22 -1.49 16.00
C ASN A 84 -6.07 -0.51 16.26
N ILE A 85 -4.84 -0.92 15.93
CA ILE A 85 -3.65 -0.06 16.05
C ILE A 85 -3.78 1.27 15.26
N ILE A 86 -4.58 1.28 14.20
CA ILE A 86 -4.91 2.46 13.39
C ILE A 86 -6.24 3.05 13.81
N LEU A 87 -7.32 2.26 13.79
CA LEU A 87 -8.69 2.75 13.95
C LEU A 87 -8.98 3.31 15.34
N ASP A 88 -8.30 2.84 16.39
CA ASP A 88 -8.46 3.37 17.75
C ASP A 88 -7.90 4.79 17.91
N ARG A 89 -7.18 5.32 16.90
CA ARG A 89 -6.67 6.70 16.86
C ARG A 89 -7.67 7.71 16.30
N PHE A 90 -8.79 7.23 15.75
CA PHE A 90 -9.83 8.04 15.14
C PHE A 90 -11.12 7.93 15.93
N LYS A 91 -11.98 8.95 15.80
CA LYS A 91 -13.27 8.95 16.48
C LYS A 91 -14.19 7.83 15.96
N ASP A 92 -14.20 7.68 14.65
CA ASP A 92 -15.03 6.74 13.91
C ASP A 92 -14.38 6.42 12.55
N LYS A 93 -15.01 5.54 11.77
CA LYS A 93 -14.46 5.10 10.48
C LYS A 93 -14.50 6.21 9.44
N GLU A 94 -15.48 7.10 9.55
CA GLU A 94 -15.65 8.27 8.71
C GLU A 94 -14.49 9.26 8.90
N ASP A 95 -14.04 9.46 10.14
CA ASP A 95 -12.87 10.28 10.49
C ASP A 95 -11.59 9.68 9.89
N TYR A 96 -11.38 8.37 9.99
CA TYR A 96 -10.27 7.69 9.32
C TYR A 96 -10.36 7.83 7.78
N MET A 97 -11.55 7.63 7.22
CA MET A 97 -11.77 7.73 5.77
C MET A 97 -11.35 9.11 5.27
N LYS A 98 -11.81 10.16 5.94
CA LYS A 98 -11.46 11.54 5.59
C LYS A 98 -9.96 11.78 5.70
N PHE A 99 -9.34 11.39 6.82
CA PHE A 99 -7.89 11.52 6.99
C PHE A 99 -7.09 10.83 5.87
N ALA A 100 -7.52 9.62 5.48
CA ALA A 100 -6.83 8.85 4.44
C ALA A 100 -6.98 9.49 3.05
N GLU A 101 -8.16 10.02 2.73
CA GLU A 101 -8.41 10.74 1.48
C GLU A 101 -7.62 12.05 1.42
N ASP A 102 -7.67 12.88 2.47
CA ASP A 102 -6.90 14.13 2.58
C ASP A 102 -5.38 13.86 2.46
N THR A 103 -4.89 12.77 3.08
CA THR A 103 -3.48 12.36 2.98
C THR A 103 -3.09 12.03 1.53
N VAL A 104 -3.92 11.27 0.81
CA VAL A 104 -3.63 10.89 -0.57
C VAL A 104 -3.68 12.08 -1.52
N GLU A 105 -4.63 13.00 -1.34
CA GLU A 105 -4.69 14.24 -2.10
C GLU A 105 -3.41 15.06 -1.91
N GLY A 106 -2.92 15.19 -0.66
CA GLY A 106 -1.66 15.85 -0.37
C GLY A 106 -0.46 15.17 -1.04
N ILE A 107 -0.39 13.83 -1.02
CA ILE A 107 0.69 13.07 -1.71
C ILE A 107 0.67 13.33 -3.21
N ILE A 108 -0.51 13.34 -3.84
CA ILE A 108 -0.65 13.59 -5.27
C ILE A 108 -0.21 15.01 -5.61
N SER A 109 -0.67 16.01 -4.85
CA SER A 109 -0.27 17.42 -5.05
C SER A 109 1.24 17.60 -4.97
N ASN A 110 1.88 17.05 -3.92
CA ASN A 110 3.32 17.17 -3.73
C ASN A 110 4.11 16.53 -4.88
N ARG A 111 3.67 15.36 -5.39
CA ARG A 111 4.32 14.72 -6.54
C ARG A 111 4.21 15.57 -7.81
N GLU A 112 3.04 16.15 -8.06
CA GLU A 112 2.83 17.01 -9.23
C GLU A 112 3.64 18.31 -9.14
N GLU A 113 3.86 18.85 -7.95
CA GLU A 113 4.76 19.99 -7.71
C GLU A 113 6.23 19.61 -7.92
N ASP A 114 6.67 18.46 -7.40
CA ASP A 114 8.05 17.96 -7.57
C ASP A 114 8.37 17.71 -9.05
N ASP A 115 7.43 17.12 -9.79
CA ASP A 115 7.57 16.87 -11.23
C ASP A 115 7.70 18.19 -12.00
N ARG A 116 6.83 19.18 -11.72
CA ARG A 116 6.89 20.52 -12.33
C ARG A 116 8.21 21.24 -12.03
N LEU A 117 8.67 21.18 -10.79
CA LEU A 117 9.94 21.79 -10.39
C LEU A 117 11.12 21.13 -11.11
N SER A 118 11.08 19.81 -11.26
CA SER A 118 12.11 19.04 -11.97
C SER A 118 12.18 19.44 -13.45
N GLU A 119 11.03 19.64 -14.10
CA GLU A 119 10.97 20.14 -15.49
C GLU A 119 11.59 21.53 -15.63
N LEU A 120 11.28 22.46 -14.73
CA LEU A 120 11.81 23.83 -14.73
C LEU A 120 13.33 23.91 -14.52
N LEU A 121 13.92 22.95 -13.79
CA LEU A 121 15.36 22.92 -13.51
C LEU A 121 16.18 22.26 -14.63
N LEU A 122 15.53 21.60 -15.58
CA LEU A 122 16.17 20.95 -16.73
C LEU A 122 16.21 21.86 -17.98
N GLU A 123 15.50 22.99 -17.96
CA GLU A 123 15.57 24.07 -18.97
C GLU A 123 16.67 25.11 -18.63
#